data_AF-A0A1Q6U035-F1
#
_entry.id   AF-A0A1Q6U035-F1
#
_cell.length_a   1.000
_cell.length_b   1.000
_cell.length_c   1.000
_cell.angle_alpha   90.00
_cell.angle_beta   90.00
_cell.angle_gamma   90.00
#
_symmetry.space_group_name_H-M   'P 1'
#
loop_
_entity.id
_entity.type
_entity.pdbx_description
1 polymer ?
#
loop_
_entity_poly.entity_id
_entity_poly.type
_entity_poly.pdbx_seq_one_letter_code
_entity_poly.pdbx_strand_id
1 'polypeptide(L)'
;MRVSFNGIKNIGYTQFSYKSEHQTENDEPISPDLDYENHFLSVKLTDDKDGNDLSEYLKLIKNKPQFINIFNNQTLVFNVNKRYEPAENSDIYYPEYDFQLNGEELEVNDSNLKLFGFMSKILKSTIKASENKPKKNITNNNIFEEYNASNGCQKMFGYIQDIMENYFKS
;
A
#
# COMPACT_ATOMS: atom_id res chain seq x y z
N MET A 1 22.40 22.14 5.34
CA MET A 1 22.53 21.54 3.99
C MET A 1 23.28 20.22 4.08
N ARG A 2 22.59 19.07 4.07
CA ARG A 2 23.05 17.65 4.14
C ARG A 2 21.79 16.76 4.02
N VAL A 3 21.74 15.55 3.42
CA VAL A 3 22.52 14.84 2.38
C VAL A 3 21.54 13.89 1.64
N SER A 4 21.71 13.73 0.32
CA SER A 4 21.35 12.58 -0.57
C SER A 4 20.17 11.65 -0.21
N PHE A 5 19.15 11.63 -1.08
CA PHE A 5 18.17 10.54 -1.27
C PHE A 5 18.08 10.23 -2.77
N ASN A 6 18.61 9.09 -3.20
CA ASN A 6 18.74 8.69 -4.61
C ASN A 6 17.69 7.63 -4.95
N GLY A 7 16.46 8.05 -5.30
CA GLY A 7 15.45 7.16 -5.87
C GLY A 7 14.00 7.48 -5.51
N ILE A 8 13.67 7.71 -4.22
CA ILE A 8 12.32 8.09 -3.80
C ILE A 8 12.41 9.13 -2.67
N LYS A 9 11.61 10.19 -2.76
CA LYS A 9 11.57 11.31 -1.80
C LYS A 9 10.18 11.40 -1.17
N ASN A 10 10.12 11.86 0.08
CA ASN A 10 8.87 12.16 0.81
C ASN A 10 7.87 10.98 0.83
N ILE A 11 8.32 9.83 1.34
CA ILE A 11 7.44 8.69 1.59
C ILE A 11 6.77 8.89 2.96
N GLY A 12 5.45 8.95 2.98
CA GLY A 12 4.64 8.87 4.20
C GLY A 12 3.92 7.54 4.25
N TYR A 13 3.96 6.85 5.38
CA TYR A 13 3.16 5.66 5.64
C TYR A 13 2.35 5.84 6.92
N THR A 14 1.10 5.41 6.90
CA THR A 14 0.25 5.37 8.09
C THR A 14 -0.59 4.09 8.07
N GLN A 15 -0.65 3.39 9.21
CA GLN A 15 -1.58 2.29 9.43
C GLN A 15 -2.67 2.74 10.41
N PHE A 16 -3.92 2.43 10.09
CA PHE A 16 -5.04 2.46 11.02
C PHE A 16 -5.59 1.05 11.18
N SER A 17 -6.02 0.70 12.39
CA SER A 17 -6.61 -0.61 12.64
C SER A 17 -7.63 -0.52 13.77
N TYR A 18 -8.71 -1.28 13.66
CA TYR A 18 -9.84 -1.24 14.59
C TYR A 18 -10.52 -2.62 14.71
N LYS A 19 -11.28 -2.80 15.79
CA LYS A 19 -12.15 -3.95 16.02
C LYS A 19 -13.57 -3.59 15.60
N SER A 20 -14.32 -4.57 15.13
CA SER A 20 -15.73 -4.39 14.70
C SER A 20 -16.72 -4.62 15.85
N GLU A 21 -17.94 -4.12 15.67
CA GLU A 21 -19.01 -4.19 16.69
C GLU A 21 -19.68 -5.58 16.79
N HIS A 22 -19.25 -6.56 15.98
CA HIS A 22 -19.88 -7.88 15.88
C HIS A 22 -19.36 -8.93 16.89
N GLN A 23 -18.53 -8.55 17.85
CA GLN A 23 -18.09 -9.44 18.94
C GLN A 23 -19.04 -9.36 20.14
N THR A 24 -20.08 -10.21 20.16
CA THR A 24 -20.93 -10.44 21.34
C THR A 24 -20.22 -11.31 22.38
N GLU A 25 -20.41 -11.02 23.68
CA GLU A 25 -19.61 -11.55 24.80
C GLU A 25 -19.61 -13.09 25.01
N ASN A 26 -20.34 -13.87 24.21
CA ASN A 26 -20.55 -15.32 24.44
C ASN A 26 -20.25 -16.23 23.23
N ASP A 27 -19.84 -15.69 22.08
CA ASP A 27 -19.43 -16.50 20.93
C ASP A 27 -17.92 -16.85 21.05
N GLU A 28 -17.52 -18.07 20.69
CA GLU A 28 -16.10 -18.46 20.76
C GLU A 28 -15.25 -17.53 19.87
N PRO A 29 -14.29 -16.77 20.44
CA PRO A 29 -13.56 -15.80 19.65
C PRO A 29 -12.56 -16.51 18.74
N ILE A 30 -12.87 -16.58 17.44
CA ILE A 30 -11.82 -16.56 16.43
C ILE A 30 -11.05 -15.26 16.67
N SER A 31 -9.77 -15.37 17.00
CA SER A 31 -8.94 -14.22 17.39
C SER A 31 -8.03 -13.76 16.25
N PRO A 32 -8.43 -12.73 15.49
CA PRO A 32 -7.52 -11.77 14.89
C PRO A 32 -7.43 -10.55 15.81
N ASP A 33 -6.23 -10.16 16.26
CA ASP A 33 -6.12 -9.01 17.19
C ASP A 33 -6.55 -7.66 16.58
N LEU A 34 -6.77 -7.60 15.25
CA LEU A 34 -7.29 -6.46 14.49
C LEU A 34 -8.17 -6.96 13.31
N ASP A 35 -9.49 -6.75 13.39
CA ASP A 35 -10.46 -7.16 12.37
C ASP A 35 -10.29 -6.39 11.04
N TYR A 36 -9.85 -5.13 11.10
CA TYR A 36 -9.68 -4.27 9.92
C TYR A 36 -8.32 -3.59 9.97
N GLU A 37 -7.56 -3.63 8.86
CA GLU A 37 -6.32 -2.88 8.68
C GLU A 37 -6.45 -1.96 7.46
N ASN A 38 -6.06 -0.70 7.59
CA ASN A 38 -6.05 0.27 6.50
C ASN A 38 -4.64 0.88 6.38
N HIS A 39 -4.05 0.76 5.20
CA HIS A 39 -2.65 1.07 4.93
C HIS A 39 -2.52 2.19 3.90
N PHE A 40 -2.16 3.39 4.34
CA PHE A 40 -1.89 4.52 3.46
C PHE A 40 -0.40 4.64 3.15
N LEU A 41 -0.07 4.74 1.86
CA LEU A 41 1.26 5.07 1.36
C LEU A 41 1.17 6.31 0.47
N SER A 42 1.78 7.42 0.90
CA SER A 42 1.98 8.62 0.09
C SER A 42 3.42 8.66 -0.42
N VAL A 43 3.61 8.84 -1.72
CA VAL A 43 4.91 8.93 -2.38
C VAL A 43 4.97 10.16 -3.26
N LYS A 44 6.05 10.93 -3.20
CA LYS A 44 6.35 11.91 -4.24
C LYS A 44 7.18 11.26 -5.35
N LEU A 45 6.57 11.16 -6.52
CA LEU A 45 7.20 10.69 -7.74
C LEU A 45 8.12 11.76 -8.36
N THR A 46 9.17 11.33 -9.04
CA THR A 46 10.15 12.21 -9.69
C THR A 46 10.63 11.67 -11.03
N ASP A 47 11.15 12.56 -11.87
CA ASP A 47 12.07 12.20 -12.94
C ASP A 47 13.45 12.79 -12.54
N ASP A 48 14.44 11.94 -12.29
CA ASP A 48 15.80 12.37 -11.97
C ASP A 48 16.87 11.41 -12.54
N LYS A 49 18.11 11.48 -12.04
CA LYS A 49 19.23 10.66 -12.55
C LYS A 49 19.11 9.17 -12.20
N ASP A 50 18.27 8.81 -11.23
CA ASP A 50 18.13 7.45 -10.69
C ASP A 50 16.82 6.78 -11.15
N GLY A 51 15.86 7.53 -11.72
CA GLY A 51 14.56 7.00 -12.15
C GLY A 51 13.70 7.99 -12.94
N ASN A 52 12.64 7.47 -13.56
CA ASN A 52 11.63 8.23 -14.32
C ASN A 52 10.19 7.82 -13.94
N ASP A 53 9.98 7.53 -12.66
CA ASP A 53 8.72 7.02 -12.12
C ASP A 53 7.54 8.00 -12.29
N LEU A 54 7.80 9.32 -12.28
CA LEU A 54 6.78 10.32 -12.62
C LEU A 54 6.33 10.18 -14.09
N SER A 55 7.28 10.17 -15.03
CA SER A 55 7.00 10.00 -16.45
C SER A 55 6.36 8.64 -16.79
N GLU A 56 6.70 7.58 -16.06
CA GLU A 56 6.08 6.25 -16.21
C GLU A 56 4.63 6.27 -15.72
N TYR A 57 4.38 6.78 -14.51
CA TYR A 57 3.06 6.91 -13.93
C TYR A 57 2.10 7.76 -14.79
N LEU A 58 2.55 8.93 -15.24
CA LEU A 58 1.75 9.82 -16.09
C LEU A 58 1.37 9.17 -17.43
N LYS A 59 2.18 8.24 -17.96
CA LYS A 59 1.83 7.46 -19.16
C LYS A 59 0.76 6.41 -18.85
N LEU A 60 0.82 5.77 -17.68
CA LEU A 60 -0.14 4.75 -17.27
C LEU A 60 -1.54 5.31 -17.02
N ILE A 61 -1.64 6.50 -16.40
CA ILE A 61 -2.92 7.15 -16.10
C ILE A 61 -3.45 8.06 -17.21
N LYS A 62 -2.72 8.22 -18.34
CA LYS A 62 -3.06 9.18 -19.41
C LYS A 62 -4.52 9.08 -19.90
N ASN A 63 -5.05 7.86 -19.97
CA ASN A 63 -6.41 7.56 -20.41
C ASN A 63 -7.33 7.14 -19.25
N LYS A 64 -6.90 7.36 -17.99
CA LYS A 64 -7.57 7.00 -16.75
C LYS A 64 -7.54 8.21 -15.79
N PRO A 65 -8.26 9.30 -16.13
CA PRO A 65 -8.15 10.57 -15.44
C PRO A 65 -8.57 10.51 -13.97
N GLN A 66 -9.39 9.53 -13.57
CA GLN A 66 -9.77 9.31 -12.19
C GLN A 66 -8.54 9.07 -11.30
N PHE A 67 -7.55 8.30 -11.77
CA PHE A 67 -6.35 8.02 -10.99
C PHE A 67 -5.37 9.20 -10.86
N ILE A 68 -5.69 10.38 -11.39
CA ILE A 68 -4.87 11.60 -11.24
C ILE A 68 -5.09 12.19 -9.84
N ASN A 69 -4.00 12.43 -9.12
CA ASN A 69 -4.07 13.20 -7.88
C ASN A 69 -4.40 14.68 -8.18
N ILE A 70 -5.61 15.10 -7.81
CA ILE A 70 -6.13 16.45 -8.09
C ILE A 70 -5.39 17.57 -7.34
N PHE A 71 -4.69 17.25 -6.24
CA PHE A 71 -3.94 18.24 -5.44
C PHE A 71 -2.50 18.39 -5.93
N ASN A 72 -1.87 17.31 -6.39
CA ASN A 72 -0.51 17.34 -6.93
C ASN A 72 -0.24 16.12 -7.83
N ASN A 73 -0.09 16.34 -9.13
CA ASN A 73 0.19 15.28 -10.11
C ASN A 73 1.57 14.59 -9.94
N GLN A 74 2.45 15.11 -9.08
CA GLN A 74 3.69 14.46 -8.66
C GLN A 74 3.53 13.59 -7.39
N THR A 75 2.35 13.55 -6.79
CA THR A 75 2.08 12.75 -5.60
C THR A 75 1.14 11.60 -5.95
N LEU A 76 1.52 10.42 -5.49
CA LEU A 76 0.71 9.21 -5.54
C LEU A 76 0.34 8.82 -4.11
N VAL A 77 -0.94 8.63 -3.85
CA VAL A 77 -1.45 8.05 -2.60
C VAL A 77 -2.05 6.70 -2.93
N PHE A 78 -1.49 5.64 -2.38
CA PHE A 78 -1.99 4.28 -2.54
C PHE A 78 -2.53 3.78 -1.19
N ASN A 79 -3.72 3.20 -1.20
CA ASN A 79 -4.37 2.63 -0.03
C ASN A 79 -4.61 1.13 -0.27
N VAL A 80 -4.36 0.32 0.76
CA VAL A 80 -4.89 -1.05 0.87
C VAL A 80 -5.77 -1.14 2.11
N ASN A 81 -7.05 -1.45 1.90
CA ASN A 81 -7.95 -1.82 2.98
C ASN A 81 -8.00 -3.34 3.05
N LYS A 82 -7.69 -3.92 4.20
CA LYS A 82 -7.90 -5.32 4.52
C LYS A 82 -9.14 -5.44 5.41
N ARG A 83 -10.07 -6.27 4.98
CA ARG A 83 -11.32 -6.61 5.69
C ARG A 83 -11.36 -8.11 5.94
N TYR A 84 -12.32 -8.56 6.73
CA TYR A 84 -12.68 -9.97 6.82
C TYR A 84 -14.18 -10.08 6.53
N GLU A 85 -14.51 -10.72 5.41
CA GLU A 85 -15.90 -10.94 4.99
C GLU A 85 -16.27 -12.42 5.20
N PRO A 86 -17.51 -12.74 5.62
CA PRO A 86 -17.95 -14.11 5.77
C PRO A 86 -18.16 -14.75 4.40
N ALA A 87 -17.72 -16.01 4.23
CA ALA A 87 -18.11 -16.78 3.05
C ALA A 87 -19.63 -17.04 3.05
N GLU A 88 -20.25 -17.16 1.87
CA GLU A 88 -21.71 -17.36 1.77
C GLU A 88 -22.19 -18.55 2.63
N ASN A 89 -23.08 -18.26 3.58
CA ASN A 89 -23.63 -19.22 4.55
C ASN A 89 -22.57 -19.91 5.43
N SER A 90 -21.51 -19.19 5.83
CA SER A 90 -20.44 -19.71 6.67
C SER A 90 -20.03 -18.71 7.76
N ASP A 91 -19.73 -19.23 8.96
CA ASP A 91 -19.08 -18.48 10.04
C ASP A 91 -17.55 -18.36 9.82
N ILE A 92 -17.03 -18.86 8.69
CA ILE A 92 -15.63 -18.73 8.29
C ILE A 92 -15.45 -17.43 7.51
N TYR A 93 -14.60 -16.55 8.05
CA TYR A 93 -14.23 -15.28 7.45
C TYR A 93 -12.92 -15.39 6.66
N TYR A 94 -12.88 -14.80 5.47
CA TYR A 94 -11.68 -14.73 4.64
C TYR A 94 -11.20 -13.28 4.50
N PRO A 95 -9.88 -13.05 4.40
CA PRO A 95 -9.34 -11.72 4.24
C PRO A 95 -9.61 -11.20 2.82
N GLU A 96 -10.39 -10.13 2.73
CA GLU A 96 -10.67 -9.39 1.50
C GLU A 96 -9.83 -8.11 1.42
N TYR A 97 -9.47 -7.69 0.20
CA TYR A 97 -8.53 -6.59 -0.03
C TYR A 97 -9.02 -5.62 -1.10
N ASP A 98 -9.28 -4.36 -0.72
CA ASP A 98 -9.54 -3.29 -1.67
C ASP A 98 -8.32 -2.40 -1.86
N PHE A 99 -8.09 -2.02 -3.11
CA PHE A 99 -7.01 -1.14 -3.50
C PHE A 99 -7.59 0.20 -3.94
N GLN A 100 -6.99 1.31 -3.49
CA GLN A 100 -7.34 2.64 -4.00
C GLN A 100 -6.10 3.42 -4.40
N LEU A 101 -6.21 4.23 -5.45
CA LEU A 101 -5.16 5.07 -5.99
C LEU A 101 -5.67 6.51 -6.12
N ASN A 102 -5.10 7.40 -5.32
CA ASN A 102 -5.51 8.79 -5.12
C ASN A 102 -6.96 9.00 -4.66
N GLY A 103 -7.54 7.99 -4.00
CA GLY A 103 -8.92 8.01 -3.51
C GLY A 103 -9.90 7.26 -4.42
N GLU A 104 -9.50 6.95 -5.65
CA GLU A 104 -10.31 6.17 -6.60
C GLU A 104 -10.03 4.67 -6.47
N GLU A 105 -11.06 3.85 -6.66
CA GLU A 105 -10.96 2.39 -6.58
C GLU A 105 -10.12 1.80 -7.72
N LEU A 106 -9.20 0.90 -7.37
CA LEU A 106 -8.30 0.20 -8.30
C LEU A 106 -8.67 -1.29 -8.36
N GLU A 107 -9.73 -1.59 -9.10
CA GLU A 107 -10.18 -2.97 -9.34
C GLU A 107 -9.07 -3.88 -9.91
N VAL A 108 -9.05 -5.14 -9.46
CA VAL A 108 -8.16 -6.19 -9.98
C VAL A 108 -8.70 -6.72 -11.31
N ASN A 109 -8.27 -6.10 -12.41
CA ASN A 109 -8.65 -6.49 -13.77
C ASN A 109 -7.51 -6.22 -14.78
N ASP A 110 -7.61 -6.85 -15.96
CA ASP A 110 -6.67 -6.72 -17.09
C ASP A 110 -6.30 -5.27 -17.43
N SER A 111 -7.26 -4.34 -17.33
CA SER A 111 -7.01 -2.93 -17.64
C SER A 111 -6.05 -2.29 -16.62
N ASN A 112 -6.10 -2.74 -15.37
CA ASN A 112 -5.38 -2.18 -14.23
C ASN A 112 -4.06 -2.91 -13.91
N LEU A 113 -3.80 -4.10 -14.47
CA LEU A 113 -2.56 -4.88 -14.22
C LEU A 113 -1.26 -4.05 -14.33
N LYS A 114 -1.18 -3.11 -15.27
CA LYS A 114 0.01 -2.25 -15.42
C LYS A 114 0.19 -1.25 -14.26
N LEU A 115 -0.90 -0.80 -13.64
CA LEU A 115 -0.86 0.03 -12.44
C LEU A 115 -0.45 -0.80 -11.22
N PHE A 116 -0.95 -2.03 -11.07
CA PHE A 116 -0.48 -2.95 -10.01
C PHE A 116 1.00 -3.32 -10.15
N GLY A 117 1.48 -3.53 -11.39
CA GLY A 117 2.91 -3.73 -11.67
C GLY A 117 3.76 -2.52 -11.30
N PHE A 118 3.28 -1.30 -11.60
CA PHE A 118 3.92 -0.06 -11.18
C PHE A 118 3.94 0.10 -9.65
N MET A 119 2.81 -0.18 -8.96
CA MET A 119 2.76 -0.13 -7.50
C MET A 119 3.71 -1.14 -6.84
N SER A 120 3.77 -2.36 -7.37
CA SER A 120 4.72 -3.39 -6.94
C SER A 120 6.17 -2.94 -7.09
N LYS A 121 6.50 -2.19 -8.15
CA LYS A 121 7.82 -1.60 -8.37
C LYS A 121 8.13 -0.52 -7.34
N ILE A 122 7.20 0.40 -7.06
CA ILE A 122 7.35 1.44 -6.03
C ILE A 122 7.56 0.83 -4.64
N LEU A 123 6.72 -0.13 -4.24
CA LEU A 123 6.83 -0.83 -2.95
C LEU A 123 8.19 -1.53 -2.79
N LYS A 124 8.63 -2.31 -3.79
CA LYS A 124 9.95 -2.98 -3.78
C LYS A 124 11.12 -2.01 -3.70
N SER A 125 11.04 -0.87 -4.39
CA SER A 125 12.07 0.17 -4.31
C SER A 125 12.12 0.84 -2.93
N THR A 126 10.97 1.07 -2.30
CA THR A 126 10.89 1.61 -0.93
C THR A 126 11.49 0.65 0.10
N ILE A 127 11.17 -0.65 0.01
CA ILE A 127 11.75 -1.68 0.89
C ILE A 127 13.28 -1.67 0.77
N LYS A 128 13.82 -1.76 -0.45
CA LYS A 128 15.27 -1.73 -0.69
C LYS A 128 15.95 -0.43 -0.23
N ALA A 129 15.27 0.71 -0.31
CA ALA A 129 15.82 1.99 0.13
C ALA A 129 16.03 2.04 1.65
N SER A 130 15.27 1.28 2.43
CA SER A 130 15.41 1.19 3.89
C SER A 130 16.55 0.24 4.30
N GLU A 131 16.68 -0.90 3.61
CA GLU A 131 17.71 -1.93 3.88
C GLU A 131 19.14 -1.40 3.74
N ASN A 132 19.34 -0.46 2.81
CA ASN A 132 20.66 0.12 2.50
C ASN A 132 21.09 1.26 3.44
N LYS A 133 20.31 1.59 4.49
CA LYS A 133 20.70 2.57 5.50
C LYS A 133 21.18 1.90 6.79
N PRO A 134 22.28 2.38 7.41
CA PRO A 134 22.75 1.82 8.67
C PRO A 134 21.71 2.03 9.76
N LYS A 135 21.28 0.94 10.41
CA LYS A 135 20.40 0.97 11.59
C LYS A 135 21.04 1.85 12.67
N LYS A 136 20.59 3.10 12.79
CA LYS A 136 20.77 3.86 14.02
C LYS A 136 19.87 3.25 15.07
N ASN A 137 20.32 3.21 16.32
CA ASN A 137 19.46 2.90 17.45
C ASN A 137 18.45 4.03 17.58
N ILE A 138 17.26 3.85 17.01
CA ILE A 138 16.18 4.83 17.02
C ILE A 138 15.18 4.40 18.09
N THR A 139 15.29 5.04 19.25
CA THR A 139 14.26 5.05 20.27
C THR A 139 13.40 6.30 20.08
N ASN A 140 12.35 6.22 19.26
CA ASN A 140 11.23 7.18 19.28
C ASN A 140 10.01 6.63 18.53
N ASN A 141 8.81 6.93 19.05
CA ASN A 141 7.53 6.45 18.50
C ASN A 141 6.99 7.42 17.43
N ASN A 142 7.78 7.75 16.41
CA ASN A 142 7.35 8.72 15.39
C ASN A 142 6.82 8.03 14.13
N ILE A 143 5.57 8.30 13.79
CA ILE A 143 4.80 7.57 12.75
C ILE A 143 5.39 7.77 11.35
N PHE A 144 6.11 8.88 11.14
CA PHE A 144 6.73 9.26 9.86
C PHE A 144 8.15 8.71 9.65
N GLU A 145 8.56 7.69 10.41
CA GLU A 145 9.90 7.09 10.28
C GLU A 145 10.01 6.02 9.18
N GLU A 146 11.12 6.05 8.45
CA GLU A 146 11.39 5.23 7.26
C GLU A 146 11.29 3.71 7.52
N TYR A 147 11.56 3.27 8.75
CA TYR A 147 11.43 1.86 9.14
C TYR A 147 9.97 1.40 9.14
N ASN A 148 9.06 2.24 9.66
CA ASN A 148 7.62 1.95 9.65
C ASN A 148 7.08 1.94 8.22
N ALA A 149 7.55 2.87 7.38
CA ALA A 149 7.21 2.89 5.95
C ALA A 149 7.71 1.64 5.21
N SER A 150 8.89 1.10 5.55
CA SER A 150 9.39 -0.13 4.94
C SER A 150 8.58 -1.35 5.33
N ASN A 151 8.28 -1.53 6.62
CA ASN A 151 7.46 -2.65 7.11
C ASN A 151 6.03 -2.57 6.53
N GLY A 152 5.48 -1.37 6.47
CA GLY A 152 4.23 -1.08 5.78
C GLY A 152 4.24 -1.47 4.30
N CYS A 153 5.27 -1.05 3.56
CA CYS A 153 5.43 -1.44 2.16
C CYS A 153 5.58 -2.95 1.97
N GLN A 154 6.20 -3.66 2.92
CA GLN A 154 6.31 -5.11 2.88
C GLN A 154 4.95 -5.80 3.06
N LYS A 155 4.12 -5.36 4.02
CA LYS A 155 2.72 -5.81 4.16
C LYS A 155 1.92 -5.56 2.87
N MET A 156 1.92 -4.30 2.39
CA MET A 156 1.18 -3.89 1.19
C MET A 156 1.63 -4.65 -0.07
N PHE A 157 2.92 -4.97 -0.18
CA PHE A 157 3.43 -5.80 -1.28
C PHE A 157 2.95 -7.25 -1.19
N GLY A 158 2.88 -7.83 0.01
CA GLY A 158 2.29 -9.16 0.23
C GLY A 158 0.83 -9.23 -0.24
N TYR A 159 -0.02 -8.29 0.19
CA TYR A 159 -1.43 -8.25 -0.21
C TYR A 159 -1.62 -8.15 -1.73
N ILE A 160 -0.80 -7.35 -2.44
CA ILE A 160 -0.83 -7.32 -3.91
C ILE A 160 -0.40 -8.67 -4.49
N GLN A 161 0.66 -9.29 -3.96
CA GLN A 161 1.15 -10.56 -4.48
C GLN A 161 0.09 -11.66 -4.34
N ASP A 162 -0.49 -11.84 -3.16
CA ASP A 162 -1.47 -12.89 -2.89
C ASP A 162 -2.70 -12.77 -3.81
N ILE A 163 -3.22 -11.55 -3.98
CA ILE A 163 -4.39 -11.29 -4.84
C ILE A 163 -4.06 -11.47 -6.33
N MET A 164 -2.90 -10.98 -6.80
CA MET A 164 -2.48 -11.18 -8.20
C MET A 164 -2.23 -12.67 -8.49
N GLU A 165 -1.65 -13.41 -7.54
CA GLU A 165 -1.46 -14.85 -7.67
C GLU A 165 -2.80 -15.60 -7.79
N ASN A 166 -3.84 -15.18 -7.08
CA ASN A 166 -5.17 -15.77 -7.20
C ASN A 166 -5.83 -15.41 -8.55
N TYR A 167 -5.73 -14.14 -8.98
CA TYR A 167 -6.26 -13.67 -10.27
C TYR A 167 -5.69 -14.41 -11.49
N PHE A 168 -4.43 -14.86 -11.43
CA PHE A 168 -3.82 -15.66 -12.51
C PHE A 168 -4.03 -17.18 -12.37
N LYS A 169 -4.71 -17.65 -11.31
CA LYS A 169 -5.06 -19.07 -11.08
C LYS A 169 -6.53 -19.37 -11.41
N SER A 170 -7.39 -18.35 -11.45
CA SER A 170 -8.81 -18.42 -11.86
C SER A 170 -8.99 -18.40 -13.38
#